data_AF-A0A090VYS7-F1
#
_entry.id   AF-A0A090VYS7-F1
#
_cell.length_a   1.000
_cell.length_b   1.000
_cell.length_c   1.000
_cell.angle_alpha   90.00
_cell.angle_beta   90.00
_cell.angle_gamma   90.00
#
_symmetry.space_group_name_H-M   'P 1'
#
loop_
_entity.id
_entity.type
_entity.pdbx_description
1 polymer ?
#
loop_
_entity_poly.entity_id
_entity_poly.type
_entity_poly.pdbx_seq_one_letter_code
_entity_poly.pdbx_strand_id
1 'polypeptide(L)'
;MGGELLGDKAIAQRGYDKLKKWLAFTDKSGAAYEYNSLPYSAVAIEVLYRLQKYVKDEETRMLAKLALYRLGLSGALHLHTPTKRWAGPHGRAYHNAVIGDGDTYLLEQSEISSFRDWITDGKLPNWMFPVFEDIQFPDQVVETTGREDDIYTSCFLDENYSFGVGARNMFNQANRYIAWQTNVFSIHYTRPNNPQPGAIYTRYILDDKWLGYFSAGIGRGTSGLLPDEGHFQGLQDKERAIGLYIPYDMGANDFYSSAKSVVAIPRWAKSDEIWVDGKQVEAYPFMVPKDKTIVFKTGDILLGIRPFSLTNLGTAPQIVIDTKDDNTVVLEMYNYKGEAKTFWELAWPGAFYQGELRNGFYSEVSNTSKHTPKEFAKLIDQGSFTDKADPKFTYTGEGNRFWKVGYQRDGRTMSLKVDLLNWFNTPERIINNEFYQMPMLESNRAIQSNSGHLSLNDVELSCGKNSAWLYVSPDQKTVVAAYHGPEPAPFKLNLKNGEVFIKSLASGIVTWENGKVTVDGYKMEGKPKVRGGKLKKWIHG
;
A
#
# COMPACT_ATOMS: atom_id res chain seq x y z
N MET A 1 17.12 14.86 21.69
CA MET A 1 16.16 15.76 22.36
C MET A 1 16.02 15.50 23.86
N GLY A 2 15.35 14.43 24.33
CA GLY A 2 15.17 14.23 25.79
C GLY A 2 16.47 14.27 26.60
N GLY A 3 17.50 13.55 26.16
CA GLY A 3 18.84 13.63 26.78
C GLY A 3 19.50 15.01 26.66
N GLU A 4 19.32 15.74 25.56
CA GLU A 4 19.87 17.11 25.39
C GLU A 4 19.21 18.11 26.35
N LEU A 5 17.91 17.97 26.59
CA LEU A 5 17.15 18.83 27.50
C LEU A 5 17.54 18.58 28.97
N LEU A 6 17.84 17.32 29.31
CA LEU A 6 18.26 16.91 30.65
C LEU A 6 19.77 17.04 30.89
N GLY A 7 20.56 17.36 29.85
CA GLY A 7 22.03 17.34 29.93
C GLY A 7 22.64 15.94 30.03
N ASP A 8 21.86 14.89 29.78
CA ASP A 8 22.31 13.49 29.80
C ASP A 8 22.85 13.06 28.44
N LYS A 9 24.18 13.03 28.33
CA LYS A 9 24.90 12.65 27.11
C LYS A 9 24.66 11.20 26.70
N ALA A 10 24.52 10.28 27.65
CA ALA A 10 24.34 8.86 27.34
C ALA A 10 22.96 8.61 26.72
N ILE A 11 21.92 9.23 27.28
CA ILE A 11 20.56 9.18 26.72
C ILE A 11 20.49 9.88 25.36
N ALA A 12 21.18 11.01 25.20
CA ALA A 12 21.24 11.73 23.92
C ALA A 12 21.88 10.85 22.83
N GLN A 13 23.06 10.28 23.10
CA GLN A 13 23.77 9.41 22.16
C GLN A 13 22.93 8.20 21.76
N ARG A 14 22.28 7.54 22.73
CA ARG A 14 21.37 6.42 22.45
C ARG A 14 20.24 6.81 21.49
N GLY A 15 19.72 8.04 21.60
CA GLY A 15 18.71 8.57 20.70
C GLY A 15 19.23 8.77 19.27
N TYR A 16 20.41 9.37 19.14
CA TYR A 16 21.06 9.59 17.83
C TYR A 16 21.32 8.26 17.12
N ASP A 17 21.90 7.29 17.83
CA ASP A 17 22.23 5.97 17.28
C ASP A 17 20.98 5.21 16.83
N LYS A 18 19.86 5.35 17.56
CA LYS A 18 18.58 4.74 17.18
C LYS A 18 18.04 5.32 15.87
N LEU A 19 18.10 6.64 15.68
CA LEU A 19 17.64 7.26 14.43
C LEU A 19 18.49 6.81 13.24
N LYS A 20 19.81 6.77 13.40
CA LYS A 20 20.74 6.27 12.37
C LYS A 20 20.43 4.83 11.97
N LYS A 21 20.23 3.95 12.96
CA LYS A 21 19.88 2.53 12.72
C LYS A 21 18.54 2.38 12.01
N TRP A 22 17.54 3.19 12.40
CA TRP A 22 16.24 3.16 11.75
C TRP A 22 16.33 3.62 10.29
N LEU A 23 17.05 4.70 9.99
CA LEU A 23 17.23 5.15 8.62
C LEU A 23 18.00 4.16 7.76
N ALA A 24 19.09 3.59 8.28
CA ALA A 24 19.84 2.54 7.60
C ALA A 24 18.98 1.30 7.29
N PHE A 25 18.01 0.97 8.16
CA PHE A 25 17.02 -0.06 7.90
C PHE A 25 16.06 0.35 6.77
N THR A 26 15.46 1.55 6.84
CA THR A 26 14.52 2.02 5.82
C THR A 26 15.18 2.24 4.46
N ASP A 27 16.47 2.57 4.40
CA ASP A 27 17.22 2.75 3.14
C ASP A 27 17.43 1.46 2.34
N LYS A 28 17.18 0.30 2.93
CA LYS A 28 17.14 -0.97 2.18
C LYS A 28 15.85 -1.09 1.37
N SER A 29 14.76 -0.52 1.86
CA SER A 29 13.41 -0.70 1.33
C SER A 29 12.93 0.53 0.57
N GLY A 30 13.15 1.74 1.07
CA GLY A 30 12.66 3.01 0.51
C GLY A 30 11.66 3.73 1.41
N ALA A 31 10.82 2.96 2.11
CA ALA A 31 9.79 3.46 3.02
C ALA A 31 9.84 2.75 4.39
N ALA A 32 9.05 3.25 5.35
CA ALA A 32 8.88 2.63 6.66
C ALA A 32 8.00 1.37 6.56
N TYR A 33 8.26 0.38 7.42
CA TYR A 33 7.60 -0.92 7.39
C TYR A 33 6.05 -0.86 7.50
N GLU A 34 5.54 -0.06 8.45
CA GLU A 34 4.09 0.20 8.60
C GLU A 34 3.66 1.44 7.80
N TYR A 35 4.06 1.48 6.53
CA TYR A 35 3.73 2.58 5.66
C TYR A 35 2.21 2.84 5.59
N ASN A 36 1.86 4.12 5.42
CA ASN A 36 0.51 4.60 5.18
C ASN A 36 -0.53 4.17 6.23
N SER A 37 -0.08 3.96 7.47
CA SER A 37 -1.01 3.86 8.58
C SER A 37 -1.57 5.25 8.88
N LEU A 38 -2.81 5.50 8.43
CA LEU A 38 -3.48 6.81 8.49
C LEU A 38 -3.20 7.57 9.81
N PRO A 39 -3.55 7.06 11.01
CA PRO A 39 -3.30 7.81 12.25
C PRO A 39 -1.83 7.92 12.65
N TYR A 40 -0.99 6.94 12.29
CA TYR A 40 0.43 6.91 12.71
C TYR A 40 1.36 7.71 11.78
N SER A 41 0.99 7.90 10.52
CA SER A 41 1.68 8.81 9.59
C SER A 41 1.69 10.23 10.15
N ALA A 42 0.56 10.71 10.67
CA ALA A 42 0.45 12.02 11.30
C ALA A 42 1.38 12.15 12.52
N VAL A 43 1.44 11.13 13.38
CA VAL A 43 2.33 11.09 14.55
C VAL A 43 3.80 11.14 14.11
N ALA A 44 4.18 10.36 13.10
CA ALA A 44 5.55 10.33 12.58
C ALA A 44 5.97 11.69 12.02
N ILE A 45 5.11 12.36 11.25
CA ILE A 45 5.35 13.71 10.72
C ILE A 45 5.60 14.70 11.87
N GLU A 46 4.74 14.71 12.89
CA GLU A 46 4.89 15.61 14.04
C GLU A 46 6.19 15.36 14.82
N VAL A 47 6.53 14.09 15.07
CA VAL A 47 7.75 13.74 15.82
C VAL A 47 9.02 14.11 15.03
N LEU A 48 9.07 13.81 13.74
CA LEU A 48 10.22 14.14 12.89
C LEU A 48 10.37 15.65 12.71
N TYR A 49 9.25 16.39 12.57
CA TYR A 49 9.27 17.86 12.54
C TYR A 49 9.86 18.44 13.83
N ARG A 50 9.43 17.95 15.00
CA ARG A 50 10.00 18.39 16.29
C ARG A 50 11.48 18.05 16.40
N LEU A 51 11.91 16.87 15.96
CA LEU A 51 13.33 16.50 15.96
C LEU A 51 14.12 17.47 15.07
N GLN A 52 13.70 17.70 13.83
CA GLN A 52 14.33 18.65 12.92
C GLN A 52 14.43 20.07 13.53
N LYS A 53 13.40 20.52 14.26
CA LYS A 53 13.34 21.89 14.77
C LYS A 53 14.17 22.11 16.03
N TYR A 54 14.22 21.13 16.92
CA TYR A 54 14.69 21.33 18.30
C TYR A 54 15.94 20.54 18.68
N VAL A 55 16.32 19.50 17.92
CA VAL A 55 17.56 18.76 18.21
C VAL A 55 18.78 19.65 17.96
N LYS A 56 19.79 19.58 18.84
CA LYS A 56 21.02 20.38 18.69
C LYS A 56 22.01 19.68 17.78
N ASP A 57 22.13 18.35 17.90
CA ASP A 57 22.99 17.53 17.04
C ASP A 57 22.66 17.72 15.54
N GLU A 58 23.64 18.16 14.76
CA GLU A 58 23.47 18.59 13.36
C GLU A 58 23.15 17.41 12.43
N GLU A 59 23.81 16.27 12.63
CA GLU A 59 23.56 15.06 11.87
C GLU A 59 22.14 14.55 12.10
N THR A 60 21.73 14.37 13.36
CA THR A 60 20.38 13.94 13.73
C THR A 60 19.32 14.88 13.17
N ARG A 61 19.60 16.18 13.12
CA ARG A 61 18.70 17.18 12.52
C ARG A 61 18.50 16.96 11.03
N MET A 62 19.60 16.74 10.28
CA MET A 62 19.55 16.46 8.84
C MET A 62 18.85 15.13 8.57
N LEU A 63 19.16 14.09 9.34
CA LEU A 63 18.53 12.78 9.24
C LEU A 63 17.01 12.85 9.49
N ALA A 64 16.58 13.57 10.53
CA ALA A 64 15.16 13.79 10.81
C ALA A 64 14.47 14.55 9.67
N LYS A 65 15.15 15.53 9.06
CA LYS A 65 14.63 16.27 7.91
C LYS A 65 14.45 15.40 6.67
N LEU A 66 15.46 14.58 6.35
CA LEU A 66 15.41 13.64 5.22
C LEU A 66 14.27 12.63 5.40
N ALA A 67 14.15 12.05 6.59
CA ALA A 67 13.05 11.15 6.94
C ALA A 67 11.68 11.84 6.79
N LEU A 68 11.54 13.06 7.33
CA LEU A 68 10.31 13.84 7.25
C LEU A 68 9.90 14.12 5.81
N TYR A 69 10.85 14.56 4.99
CA TYR A 69 10.56 14.94 3.60
C TYR A 69 10.27 13.71 2.75
N ARG A 70 10.95 12.59 3.00
CA ARG A 70 10.66 11.34 2.30
C ARG A 70 9.30 10.76 2.67
N LEU A 71 8.93 10.81 3.95
CA LEU A 71 7.61 10.41 4.44
C LEU A 71 6.51 11.33 3.89
N GLY A 72 6.74 12.64 3.90
CA GLY A 72 5.85 13.63 3.30
C GLY A 72 5.66 13.38 1.79
N LEU A 73 6.74 13.16 1.04
CA LEU A 73 6.67 12.82 -0.38
C LEU A 73 5.84 11.55 -0.62
N SER A 74 6.10 10.49 0.16
CA SER A 74 5.35 9.24 0.10
C SER A 74 3.85 9.45 0.31
N GLY A 75 3.48 10.21 1.36
CA GLY A 75 2.10 10.55 1.63
C GLY A 75 1.47 11.39 0.52
N ALA A 76 2.20 12.39 0.00
CA ALA A 76 1.70 13.23 -1.08
C ALA A 76 1.46 12.44 -2.38
N LEU A 77 2.33 11.48 -2.70
CA LEU A 77 2.19 10.62 -3.88
C LEU A 77 0.93 9.74 -3.80
N HIS A 78 0.49 9.39 -2.60
CA HIS A 78 -0.69 8.55 -2.36
C HIS A 78 -1.97 9.36 -2.07
N LEU A 79 -1.92 10.69 -2.06
CA LEU A 79 -3.14 11.51 -1.93
C LEU A 79 -3.94 11.46 -3.22
N HIS A 80 -5.21 11.10 -3.10
CA HIS A 80 -6.14 11.07 -4.22
C HIS A 80 -7.14 12.23 -4.10
N THR A 81 -6.81 13.35 -4.74
CA THR A 81 -7.54 14.63 -4.66
C THR A 81 -9.05 14.53 -4.91
N PRO A 82 -9.56 13.77 -5.91
CA PRO A 82 -10.99 13.57 -6.12
C PRO A 82 -11.72 12.99 -4.90
N THR A 83 -11.13 11.99 -4.25
CA THR A 83 -11.71 11.36 -3.03
C THR A 83 -11.35 12.10 -1.74
N LYS A 84 -10.32 12.96 -1.78
CA LYS A 84 -9.73 13.66 -0.62
C LYS A 84 -9.10 12.71 0.41
N ARG A 85 -8.83 11.46 0.04
CA ARG A 85 -8.27 10.40 0.90
C ARG A 85 -6.83 10.08 0.52
N TRP A 86 -6.10 9.52 1.48
CA TRP A 86 -4.94 8.71 1.16
C TRP A 86 -5.40 7.37 0.56
N ALA A 87 -4.89 7.06 -0.62
CA ALA A 87 -5.10 5.78 -1.26
C ALA A 87 -4.39 4.68 -0.47
N GLY A 88 -5.02 3.50 -0.41
CA GLY A 88 -4.39 2.31 0.18
C GLY A 88 -3.28 1.71 -0.70
N PRO A 89 -2.73 0.56 -0.31
CA PRO A 89 -3.05 -0.21 0.89
C PRO A 89 -2.52 0.48 2.16
N HIS A 90 -2.95 0.02 3.34
CA HIS A 90 -2.56 0.62 4.63
C HIS A 90 -2.00 -0.42 5.58
N GLY A 91 -0.83 -0.16 6.18
CA GLY A 91 -0.22 -1.10 7.12
C GLY A 91 -1.06 -1.35 8.37
N ARG A 92 -1.76 -0.30 8.81
CA ARG A 92 -2.72 -0.35 9.92
C ARG A 92 -3.84 0.66 9.69
N ALA A 93 -5.06 0.16 9.50
CA ALA A 93 -6.23 0.97 9.24
C ALA A 93 -7.42 0.52 10.09
N TYR A 94 -8.01 1.49 10.80
CA TYR A 94 -9.26 1.31 11.52
C TYR A 94 -10.43 1.37 10.54
N HIS A 95 -11.53 0.70 10.86
CA HIS A 95 -12.67 0.58 9.94
C HIS A 95 -13.21 1.97 9.52
N ASN A 96 -13.42 2.87 10.48
CA ASN A 96 -13.87 4.25 10.23
C ASN A 96 -12.90 5.04 9.32
N ALA A 97 -11.61 4.77 9.43
CA ALA A 97 -10.57 5.35 8.57
C ALA A 97 -10.69 4.84 7.12
N VAL A 98 -10.91 3.53 6.95
CA VAL A 98 -11.07 2.90 5.63
C VAL A 98 -12.32 3.43 4.93
N ILE A 99 -13.44 3.58 5.64
CA ILE A 99 -14.70 4.04 5.04
C ILE A 99 -14.83 5.57 4.99
N GLY A 100 -13.86 6.31 5.51
CA GLY A 100 -13.85 7.77 5.44
C GLY A 100 -14.88 8.47 6.33
N ASP A 101 -15.21 7.89 7.49
CA ASP A 101 -15.96 8.59 8.55
C ASP A 101 -15.08 9.58 9.34
N GLY A 102 -13.76 9.54 9.15
CA GLY A 102 -12.83 10.50 9.72
C GLY A 102 -12.61 10.34 11.23
N ASP A 103 -12.09 11.40 11.83
CA ASP A 103 -11.79 11.57 13.26
C ASP A 103 -10.88 10.47 13.84
N THR A 104 -9.85 10.10 13.07
CA THR A 104 -8.84 9.15 13.51
C THR A 104 -7.64 9.89 14.06
N TYR A 105 -7.59 10.06 15.37
CA TYR A 105 -6.44 10.64 16.08
C TYR A 105 -6.10 12.08 15.69
N LEU A 106 -5.03 12.29 14.92
CA LEU A 106 -4.46 13.58 14.56
C LEU A 106 -4.82 13.99 13.13
N LEU A 107 -5.76 13.28 12.51
CA LEU A 107 -6.24 13.55 11.16
C LEU A 107 -7.59 14.25 11.21
N GLU A 108 -7.73 15.25 10.35
CA GLU A 108 -9.01 15.86 10.00
C GLU A 108 -9.93 14.83 9.34
N GLN A 109 -11.20 15.19 9.13
CA GLN A 109 -12.15 14.31 8.43
C GLN A 109 -11.69 13.90 7.02
N SER A 110 -10.85 14.73 6.37
CA SER A 110 -10.17 14.37 5.12
C SER A 110 -8.66 14.51 5.25
N GLU A 111 -7.92 13.46 4.88
CA GLU A 111 -6.45 13.42 4.97
C GLU A 111 -5.78 14.54 4.17
N ILE A 112 -6.36 14.92 3.03
CA ILE A 112 -5.83 16.01 2.21
C ILE A 112 -5.78 17.35 2.97
N SER A 113 -6.74 17.61 3.86
CA SER A 113 -6.76 18.84 4.66
C SER A 113 -5.62 18.85 5.66
N SER A 114 -5.45 17.76 6.43
CA SER A 114 -4.31 17.63 7.34
C SER A 114 -2.97 17.79 6.62
N PHE A 115 -2.86 17.27 5.39
CA PHE A 115 -1.64 17.41 4.60
C PHE A 115 -1.37 18.87 4.18
N ARG A 116 -2.41 19.60 3.76
CA ARG A 116 -2.32 21.04 3.46
C ARG A 116 -1.93 21.85 4.68
N ASP A 117 -2.46 21.52 5.85
CA ASP A 117 -2.13 22.19 7.11
C ASP A 117 -0.67 21.96 7.48
N TRP A 118 -0.15 20.73 7.31
CA TRP A 118 1.26 20.45 7.56
C TRP A 118 2.19 21.28 6.66
N ILE A 119 1.82 21.52 5.41
CA ILE A 119 2.61 22.39 4.53
C ILE A 119 2.48 23.86 4.97
N THR A 120 1.26 24.34 5.20
CA THR A 120 0.97 25.74 5.55
C THR A 120 1.60 26.14 6.88
N ASP A 121 1.61 25.24 7.86
CA ASP A 121 2.28 25.41 9.16
C ASP A 121 3.82 25.33 9.08
N GLY A 122 4.36 24.99 7.91
CA GLY A 122 5.79 24.80 7.69
C GLY A 122 6.36 23.52 8.32
N LYS A 123 5.51 22.52 8.63
CA LYS A 123 5.97 21.17 9.01
C LYS A 123 6.55 20.46 7.81
N LEU A 124 5.86 20.55 6.67
CA LEU A 124 6.30 20.08 5.36
C LEU A 124 6.63 21.27 4.44
N PRO A 125 7.52 21.11 3.45
CA PRO A 125 7.92 22.19 2.57
C PRO A 125 6.89 22.49 1.46
N ASN A 126 6.79 23.76 1.06
CA ASN A 126 5.82 24.25 0.06
C ASN A 126 5.89 23.54 -1.31
N TRP A 127 7.05 23.04 -1.71
CA TRP A 127 7.19 22.30 -2.97
C TRP A 127 6.35 21.00 -3.01
N MET A 128 5.80 20.56 -1.88
CA MET A 128 4.92 19.38 -1.82
C MET A 128 3.49 19.64 -2.29
N PHE A 129 2.99 20.89 -2.35
CA PHE A 129 1.67 21.19 -2.91
C PHE A 129 1.46 20.60 -4.31
N PRO A 130 2.33 20.88 -5.31
CA PRO A 130 2.16 20.34 -6.66
C PRO A 130 2.28 18.82 -6.75
N VAL A 131 2.78 18.13 -5.70
CA VAL A 131 2.85 16.66 -5.69
C VAL A 131 1.45 16.03 -5.66
N PHE A 132 0.45 16.68 -5.09
CA PHE A 132 -0.90 16.13 -5.05
C PHE A 132 -1.97 17.03 -5.69
N GLU A 133 -1.68 18.32 -5.87
CA GLU A 133 -2.63 19.24 -6.52
C GLU A 133 -2.54 19.20 -8.06
N ASP A 134 -1.35 18.93 -8.62
CA ASP A 134 -1.12 18.93 -10.07
C ASP A 134 -1.01 17.52 -10.67
N ILE A 135 -1.54 16.49 -9.98
CA ILE A 135 -1.50 15.10 -10.46
C ILE A 135 -2.11 15.01 -11.86
N GLN A 136 -1.40 14.34 -12.76
CA GLN A 136 -1.94 13.93 -14.06
C GLN A 136 -2.42 12.48 -13.92
N PHE A 137 -3.71 12.26 -14.15
CA PHE A 137 -4.28 10.91 -14.13
C PHE A 137 -4.22 10.25 -15.52
N PRO A 138 -4.01 8.93 -15.61
CA PRO A 138 -3.73 8.03 -14.49
C PRO A 138 -2.27 8.10 -14.01
N ASP A 139 -2.03 7.73 -12.75
CA ASP A 139 -0.69 7.58 -12.16
C ASP A 139 -0.56 6.23 -11.44
N GLN A 140 0.67 5.73 -11.28
CA GLN A 140 0.95 4.54 -10.47
C GLN A 140 2.11 4.82 -9.54
N VAL A 141 1.96 4.41 -8.29
CA VAL A 141 2.98 4.54 -7.25
C VAL A 141 3.26 3.16 -6.67
N VAL A 142 4.54 2.79 -6.64
CA VAL A 142 5.02 1.54 -6.03
C VAL A 142 6.09 1.88 -5.01
N GLU A 143 5.98 1.35 -3.80
CA GLU A 143 6.97 1.53 -2.74
C GLU A 143 7.28 0.21 -2.04
N THR A 144 8.56 -0.03 -1.74
CA THR A 144 8.96 -1.16 -0.89
C THR A 144 9.11 -0.69 0.55
N THR A 145 8.43 -1.37 1.47
CA THR A 145 8.38 -1.02 2.89
C THR A 145 9.16 -2.01 3.75
N GLY A 146 9.36 -3.23 3.26
CA GLY A 146 10.17 -4.28 3.88
C GLY A 146 10.78 -5.21 2.84
N ARG A 147 12.00 -4.91 2.37
CA ARG A 147 12.67 -5.71 1.33
C ARG A 147 13.02 -7.13 1.77
N GLU A 148 13.43 -7.31 3.03
CA GLU A 148 13.80 -8.63 3.57
C GLU A 148 12.58 -9.56 3.73
N ASP A 149 11.38 -9.00 3.80
CA ASP A 149 10.12 -9.72 4.02
C ASP A 149 9.21 -9.74 2.77
N ASP A 150 9.72 -9.30 1.62
CA ASP A 150 8.97 -9.18 0.35
C ASP A 150 7.71 -8.28 0.44
N ILE A 151 7.80 -7.19 1.21
CA ILE A 151 6.70 -6.25 1.42
C ILE A 151 6.89 -5.00 0.57
N TYR A 152 6.01 -4.87 -0.42
CA TYR A 152 5.82 -3.66 -1.19
C TYR A 152 4.33 -3.33 -1.34
N THR A 153 4.05 -2.08 -1.66
CA THR A 153 2.71 -1.55 -1.88
C THR A 153 2.63 -1.00 -3.30
N SER A 154 1.53 -1.27 -3.99
CA SER A 154 1.20 -0.64 -5.26
C SER A 154 -0.09 0.14 -5.10
N CYS A 155 -0.17 1.30 -5.74
CA CYS A 155 -1.34 2.15 -5.79
C CYS A 155 -1.51 2.71 -7.21
N PHE A 156 -2.70 2.56 -7.78
CA PHE A 156 -3.11 3.14 -9.03
C PHE A 156 -4.09 4.28 -8.76
N LEU A 157 -3.86 5.44 -9.36
CA LEU A 157 -4.68 6.64 -9.23
C LEU A 157 -5.32 6.96 -10.58
N ASP A 158 -6.64 7.04 -10.61
CA ASP A 158 -7.46 7.41 -11.75
C ASP A 158 -8.27 8.69 -11.41
N GLU A 159 -8.96 9.29 -12.36
CA GLU A 159 -9.78 10.48 -12.16
C GLU A 159 -10.92 10.29 -11.14
N ASN A 160 -11.49 9.09 -11.02
CA ASN A 160 -12.64 8.83 -10.13
C ASN A 160 -12.33 7.88 -8.98
N TYR A 161 -11.15 7.23 -8.97
CA TYR A 161 -10.81 6.27 -7.94
C TYR A 161 -9.32 6.12 -7.70
N SER A 162 -8.98 5.64 -6.51
CA SER A 162 -7.68 5.06 -6.21
C SER A 162 -7.84 3.58 -5.90
N PHE A 163 -6.89 2.77 -6.34
CA PHE A 163 -6.88 1.33 -6.14
C PHE A 163 -5.51 0.87 -5.66
N GLY A 164 -5.43 0.37 -4.43
CA GLY A 164 -4.18 -0.07 -3.81
C GLY A 164 -4.19 -1.53 -3.39
N VAL A 165 -3.07 -2.20 -3.64
CA VAL A 165 -2.83 -3.60 -3.26
C VAL A 165 -1.44 -3.75 -2.65
N GLY A 166 -1.37 -4.39 -1.48
CA GLY A 166 -0.12 -4.79 -0.84
C GLY A 166 0.34 -6.15 -1.33
N ALA A 167 1.66 -6.37 -1.40
CA ALA A 167 2.24 -7.66 -1.77
C ALA A 167 1.86 -8.79 -0.79
N ARG A 168 1.65 -8.41 0.48
CA ARG A 168 1.21 -9.24 1.61
C ARG A 168 0.76 -8.33 2.76
N ASN A 169 0.28 -8.89 3.87
CA ASN A 169 0.00 -8.09 5.05
C ASN A 169 1.27 -7.40 5.57
N MET A 170 1.12 -6.18 6.10
CA MET A 170 2.21 -5.29 6.50
C MET A 170 2.27 -5.25 8.03
N PHE A 171 2.82 -6.30 8.64
CA PHE A 171 2.92 -6.40 10.09
C PHE A 171 4.35 -6.75 10.52
N ASN A 172 4.84 -6.05 11.54
CA ASN A 172 6.13 -6.32 12.19
C ASN A 172 5.95 -7.00 13.57
N GLN A 173 4.70 -7.19 14.00
CA GLN A 173 4.34 -7.68 15.33
C GLN A 173 3.18 -8.67 15.20
N ALA A 174 3.35 -9.86 15.75
CA ALA A 174 2.34 -10.93 15.76
C ALA A 174 1.27 -10.71 16.85
N ASN A 175 0.60 -9.56 16.86
CA ASN A 175 -0.55 -9.34 17.75
C ASN A 175 -1.76 -8.80 16.99
N ARG A 176 -2.96 -9.21 17.42
CA ARG A 176 -4.24 -8.82 16.80
C ARG A 176 -4.51 -7.31 16.79
N TYR A 177 -3.85 -6.54 17.67
CA TYR A 177 -4.02 -5.09 17.75
C TYR A 177 -3.18 -4.34 16.69
N ILE A 178 -2.33 -5.05 15.95
CA ILE A 178 -1.45 -4.49 14.93
C ILE A 178 -1.55 -5.31 13.65
N ALA A 179 -1.19 -6.60 13.67
CA ALA A 179 -1.14 -7.44 12.47
C ALA A 179 -2.47 -7.58 11.74
N TRP A 180 -3.56 -7.70 12.51
CA TRP A 180 -4.89 -7.93 11.93
C TRP A 180 -5.55 -6.63 11.47
N GLN A 181 -4.86 -5.49 11.55
CA GLN A 181 -5.36 -4.18 11.13
C GLN A 181 -4.85 -3.76 9.75
N THR A 182 -4.03 -4.58 9.09
CA THR A 182 -3.61 -4.28 7.73
C THR A 182 -4.80 -4.28 6.79
N ASN A 183 -4.89 -3.25 5.94
CA ASN A 183 -5.79 -3.22 4.80
C ASN A 183 -4.99 -3.45 3.52
N VAL A 184 -4.91 -4.70 3.08
CA VAL A 184 -4.06 -5.13 1.95
C VAL A 184 -4.65 -4.82 0.58
N PHE A 185 -5.96 -4.61 0.49
CA PHE A 185 -6.67 -4.30 -0.75
C PHE A 185 -7.66 -3.18 -0.43
N SER A 186 -7.55 -2.05 -1.13
CA SER A 186 -8.39 -0.89 -0.88
C SER A 186 -8.72 -0.16 -2.16
N ILE A 187 -9.99 0.18 -2.36
CA ILE A 187 -10.42 1.11 -3.39
C ILE A 187 -11.15 2.25 -2.70
N HIS A 188 -10.81 3.49 -3.04
CA HIS A 188 -11.61 4.66 -2.69
C HIS A 188 -12.09 5.32 -3.97
N TYR A 189 -13.36 5.72 -4.03
CA TYR A 189 -13.96 6.22 -5.27
C TYR A 189 -14.92 7.38 -5.03
N THR A 190 -15.11 8.21 -6.05
CA THR A 190 -16.07 9.30 -6.03
C THR A 190 -17.50 8.78 -6.14
N ARG A 191 -18.41 9.48 -5.49
CA ARG A 191 -19.84 9.18 -5.51
C ARG A 191 -20.59 10.42 -5.99
N PRO A 192 -21.38 10.32 -7.08
CA PRO A 192 -22.18 11.44 -7.55
C PRO A 192 -23.06 12.01 -6.44
N ASN A 193 -23.00 13.33 -6.28
CA ASN A 193 -23.77 14.08 -5.28
C ASN A 193 -23.56 13.66 -3.82
N ASN A 194 -22.47 12.95 -3.50
CA ASN A 194 -22.11 12.63 -2.12
C ASN A 194 -20.68 13.10 -1.81
N PRO A 195 -20.50 13.98 -0.81
CA PRO A 195 -19.17 14.49 -0.46
C PRO A 195 -18.27 13.41 0.18
N GLN A 196 -18.84 12.33 0.70
CA GLN A 196 -18.11 11.24 1.32
C GLN A 196 -17.79 10.16 0.28
N PRO A 197 -16.50 9.80 0.11
CA PRO A 197 -16.09 8.81 -0.87
C PRO A 197 -16.68 7.44 -0.54
N GLY A 198 -16.81 6.61 -1.58
CA GLY A 198 -17.03 5.18 -1.41
C GLY A 198 -15.74 4.46 -1.04
N ALA A 199 -15.87 3.27 -0.45
CA ALA A 199 -14.75 2.43 -0.08
C ALA A 199 -15.04 0.97 -0.46
N ILE A 200 -14.01 0.25 -0.88
CA ILE A 200 -14.04 -1.21 -1.03
C ILE A 200 -12.78 -1.76 -0.38
N TYR A 201 -12.92 -2.85 0.36
CA TYR A 201 -11.77 -3.51 0.97
C TYR A 201 -12.00 -5.02 1.06
N THR A 202 -10.93 -5.78 1.33
CA THR A 202 -11.04 -7.23 1.54
C THR A 202 -10.58 -7.67 2.92
N ARG A 203 -11.15 -8.77 3.41
CA ARG A 203 -10.77 -9.44 4.66
C ARG A 203 -10.89 -10.94 4.49
N TYR A 204 -10.08 -11.72 5.20
CA TYR A 204 -10.44 -13.09 5.57
C TYR A 204 -11.15 -13.10 6.92
N ILE A 205 -12.18 -13.91 7.06
CA ILE A 205 -13.08 -13.95 8.21
C ILE A 205 -13.31 -15.40 8.63
N LEU A 206 -13.23 -15.63 9.94
CA LEU A 206 -13.54 -16.90 10.59
C LEU A 206 -14.82 -16.75 11.43
N ASP A 207 -15.64 -17.81 11.43
CA ASP A 207 -16.89 -17.93 12.21
C ASP A 207 -17.91 -16.81 11.98
N ASP A 208 -17.93 -16.25 10.77
CA ASP A 208 -18.80 -15.15 10.36
C ASP A 208 -18.68 -13.90 11.27
N LYS A 209 -17.56 -13.75 12.00
CA LYS A 209 -17.29 -12.57 12.85
C LYS A 209 -17.25 -11.31 11.98
N TRP A 210 -17.94 -10.27 12.42
CA TRP A 210 -18.05 -9.01 11.68
C TRP A 210 -17.76 -7.81 12.59
N LEU A 211 -18.13 -6.60 12.16
CA LEU A 211 -18.08 -5.40 12.99
C LEU A 211 -18.92 -5.57 14.26
N GLY A 212 -18.42 -5.04 15.37
CA GLY A 212 -19.02 -5.19 16.69
C GLY A 212 -18.46 -6.37 17.51
N TYR A 213 -17.79 -7.33 16.88
CA TYR A 213 -17.22 -8.50 17.56
C TYR A 213 -15.83 -8.27 18.17
N PHE A 214 -15.12 -7.21 17.73
CA PHE A 214 -13.72 -6.99 18.12
C PHE A 214 -13.50 -5.60 18.70
N SER A 215 -12.75 -5.52 19.80
CA SER A 215 -12.28 -4.24 20.34
C SER A 215 -10.83 -3.96 19.88
N ALA A 216 -10.56 -2.70 19.52
CA ALA A 216 -9.22 -2.22 19.19
C ALA A 216 -8.27 -2.08 20.39
N GLY A 217 -8.72 -2.41 21.60
CA GLY A 217 -7.93 -2.36 22.84
C GLY A 217 -8.78 -2.07 24.07
N ILE A 218 -8.24 -2.30 25.26
CA ILE A 218 -8.94 -2.02 26.52
C ILE A 218 -9.42 -0.55 26.53
N GLY A 219 -10.71 -0.34 26.83
CA GLY A 219 -11.34 0.98 26.86
C GLY A 219 -11.79 1.54 25.51
N ARG A 220 -11.67 0.78 24.40
CA ARG A 220 -12.15 1.17 23.06
C ARG A 220 -13.40 0.39 22.66
N GLY A 221 -14.32 1.06 21.94
CA GLY A 221 -15.52 0.44 21.37
C GLY A 221 -15.20 -0.65 20.32
N THR A 222 -16.22 -1.43 19.95
CA THR A 222 -16.08 -2.60 19.08
C THR A 222 -16.41 -2.35 17.61
N SER A 223 -16.80 -1.13 17.24
CA SER A 223 -17.13 -0.74 15.87
C SER A 223 -15.93 -0.24 15.06
N GLY A 224 -14.78 0.02 15.71
CA GLY A 224 -13.60 0.58 15.06
C GLY A 224 -12.68 -0.44 14.39
N LEU A 225 -12.95 -1.73 14.54
CA LEU A 225 -12.07 -2.80 14.09
C LEU A 225 -12.83 -3.94 13.40
N LEU A 226 -12.51 -4.16 12.13
CA LEU A 226 -12.78 -5.41 11.43
C LEU A 226 -11.42 -6.04 11.09
N PRO A 227 -10.96 -7.03 11.86
CA PRO A 227 -9.66 -7.64 11.65
C PRO A 227 -9.62 -8.41 10.32
N ASP A 228 -8.45 -8.45 9.71
CA ASP A 228 -8.14 -9.44 8.67
C ASP A 228 -7.64 -10.70 9.36
N GLU A 229 -8.46 -11.74 9.42
CA GLU A 229 -8.14 -13.05 9.99
C GLU A 229 -7.43 -13.97 8.96
N GLY A 230 -6.76 -13.38 7.96
CA GLY A 230 -5.98 -14.11 6.97
C GLY A 230 -4.62 -13.51 6.62
N HIS A 231 -3.78 -14.37 6.04
CA HIS A 231 -2.59 -13.96 5.32
C HIS A 231 -2.89 -13.74 3.84
N PHE A 232 -2.27 -12.72 3.26
CA PHE A 232 -2.50 -12.28 1.90
C PHE A 232 -1.23 -12.41 1.06
N GLN A 233 -1.40 -12.72 -0.22
CA GLN A 233 -0.39 -12.55 -1.26
C GLN A 233 -1.02 -11.80 -2.44
N GLY A 234 -0.43 -10.67 -2.81
CA GLY A 234 -0.97 -9.74 -3.80
C GLY A 234 -0.02 -9.43 -4.94
N LEU A 235 -0.60 -9.04 -6.07
CA LEU A 235 0.08 -8.49 -7.24
C LEU A 235 -0.86 -7.50 -7.95
N GLN A 236 -0.35 -6.33 -8.32
CA GLN A 236 -1.12 -5.31 -9.05
C GLN A 236 -0.32 -4.78 -10.24
N ASP A 237 -1.00 -4.62 -11.37
CA ASP A 237 -0.56 -3.88 -12.54
C ASP A 237 -1.65 -2.86 -12.87
N LYS A 238 -1.43 -1.61 -12.45
CA LYS A 238 -2.38 -0.50 -12.65
C LYS A 238 -3.78 -0.85 -12.13
N GLU A 239 -4.78 -0.86 -13.01
CA GLU A 239 -6.19 -1.11 -12.71
C GLU A 239 -6.53 -2.59 -12.45
N ARG A 240 -5.57 -3.50 -12.63
CA ARG A 240 -5.73 -4.96 -12.50
C ARG A 240 -4.97 -5.49 -11.29
N ALA A 241 -5.55 -6.45 -10.57
CA ALA A 241 -4.85 -7.12 -9.49
C ALA A 241 -5.26 -8.59 -9.32
N ILE A 242 -4.40 -9.33 -8.62
CA ILE A 242 -4.64 -10.67 -8.09
C ILE A 242 -4.44 -10.60 -6.57
N GLY A 243 -5.40 -11.16 -5.83
CA GLY A 243 -5.31 -11.32 -4.38
C GLY A 243 -5.59 -12.75 -3.96
N LEU A 244 -4.70 -13.33 -3.17
CA LEU A 244 -4.82 -14.68 -2.62
C LEU A 244 -4.80 -14.64 -1.10
N TYR A 245 -5.63 -15.47 -0.48
CA TYR A 245 -5.80 -15.54 0.96
C TYR A 245 -5.66 -16.97 1.49
N ILE A 246 -5.13 -17.06 2.71
CA ILE A 246 -5.23 -18.22 3.61
C ILE A 246 -5.66 -17.72 5.01
N PRO A 247 -6.29 -18.54 5.86
CA PRO A 247 -6.55 -18.15 7.25
C PRO A 247 -5.24 -17.93 8.05
N TYR A 248 -5.26 -17.07 9.07
CA TYR A 248 -4.15 -16.92 10.03
C TYR A 248 -4.00 -18.19 10.89
N ASP A 249 -5.12 -18.70 11.37
CA ASP A 249 -5.17 -19.83 12.28
C ASP A 249 -6.40 -20.67 11.92
N MET A 250 -6.16 -21.89 11.44
CA MET A 250 -7.17 -22.88 11.15
C MET A 250 -6.50 -24.25 11.11
N GLY A 251 -6.85 -25.14 12.04
CA GLY A 251 -6.14 -26.40 12.21
C GLY A 251 -6.82 -27.37 13.17
N ALA A 252 -6.02 -28.16 13.88
CA ALA A 252 -6.51 -29.21 14.77
C ALA A 252 -6.96 -28.73 16.16
N ASN A 253 -6.68 -27.47 16.54
CA ASN A 253 -6.86 -26.99 17.91
C ASN A 253 -8.24 -26.38 18.17
N ASP A 254 -8.72 -25.54 17.27
CA ASP A 254 -9.95 -24.77 17.44
C ASP A 254 -11.04 -25.20 16.47
N PHE A 255 -12.28 -25.07 16.92
CA PHE A 255 -13.47 -25.40 16.14
C PHE A 255 -13.92 -24.16 15.35
N TYR A 256 -14.10 -24.31 14.04
CA TYR A 256 -14.59 -23.23 13.19
C TYR A 256 -15.90 -23.63 12.49
N SER A 257 -16.84 -22.70 12.42
CA SER A 257 -18.14 -22.88 11.73
C SER A 257 -18.13 -22.27 10.32
N SER A 258 -17.24 -21.31 10.06
CA SER A 258 -17.00 -20.78 8.71
C SER A 258 -15.58 -20.25 8.53
N ALA A 259 -15.13 -20.23 7.28
CA ALA A 259 -13.86 -19.64 6.85
C ALA A 259 -14.02 -19.11 5.42
N LYS A 260 -13.80 -17.80 5.22
CA LYS A 260 -14.07 -17.12 3.94
C LYS A 260 -13.22 -15.88 3.75
N SER A 261 -12.90 -15.57 2.49
CA SER A 261 -12.52 -14.20 2.14
C SER A 261 -13.76 -13.40 1.74
N VAL A 262 -13.70 -12.09 1.92
CA VAL A 262 -14.79 -11.16 1.67
C VAL A 262 -14.26 -9.97 0.88
N VAL A 263 -14.99 -9.59 -0.18
CA VAL A 263 -14.92 -8.23 -0.75
C VAL A 263 -16.10 -7.45 -0.18
N ALA A 264 -15.83 -6.39 0.56
CA ALA A 264 -16.83 -5.60 1.27
C ALA A 264 -17.00 -4.23 0.61
N ILE A 265 -18.26 -3.85 0.36
CA ILE A 265 -18.65 -2.57 -0.24
C ILE A 265 -19.66 -1.89 0.70
N PRO A 266 -19.19 -1.11 1.68
CA PRO A 266 -20.04 -0.38 2.61
C PRO A 266 -20.86 0.71 1.92
N ARG A 267 -21.94 1.14 2.59
CA ARG A 267 -22.83 2.22 2.12
C ARG A 267 -23.42 1.94 0.75
N TRP A 268 -23.81 0.69 0.52
CA TRP A 268 -24.45 0.28 -0.72
C TRP A 268 -25.70 1.15 -1.00
N ALA A 269 -25.74 1.80 -2.15
CA ALA A 269 -26.82 2.72 -2.51
C ALA A 269 -27.91 2.02 -3.34
N LYS A 270 -29.13 2.58 -3.33
CA LYS A 270 -30.24 2.08 -4.17
C LYS A 270 -29.95 2.17 -5.67
N SER A 271 -29.05 3.06 -6.09
CA SER A 271 -28.60 3.23 -7.47
C SER A 271 -27.50 2.26 -7.87
N ASP A 272 -26.91 1.55 -6.92
CA ASP A 272 -25.82 0.63 -7.18
C ASP A 272 -26.37 -0.70 -7.70
N GLU A 273 -25.61 -1.34 -8.59
CA GLU A 273 -26.05 -2.54 -9.31
C GLU A 273 -24.99 -3.63 -9.19
N ILE A 274 -25.43 -4.89 -9.14
CA ILE A 274 -24.54 -6.05 -9.21
C ILE A 274 -24.97 -6.88 -10.40
N TRP A 275 -24.00 -7.29 -11.21
CA TRP A 275 -24.20 -8.07 -12.41
C TRP A 275 -23.40 -9.36 -12.34
N VAL A 276 -24.06 -10.48 -12.61
CA VAL A 276 -23.44 -11.81 -12.70
C VAL A 276 -23.93 -12.46 -13.98
N ASP A 277 -22.99 -12.88 -14.84
CA ASP A 277 -23.31 -13.57 -16.10
C ASP A 277 -24.28 -12.79 -17.01
N GLY A 278 -24.11 -11.47 -17.07
CA GLY A 278 -24.95 -10.56 -17.87
C GLY A 278 -26.35 -10.32 -17.32
N LYS A 279 -26.68 -10.84 -16.12
CA LYS A 279 -27.96 -10.61 -15.42
C LYS A 279 -27.73 -9.76 -14.17
N GLN A 280 -28.65 -8.85 -13.90
CA GLN A 280 -28.63 -8.06 -12.68
C GLN A 280 -29.09 -8.93 -11.51
N VAL A 281 -28.43 -8.77 -10.35
CA VAL A 281 -28.83 -9.39 -9.09
C VAL A 281 -29.84 -8.48 -8.41
N GLU A 282 -31.04 -9.00 -8.15
CA GLU A 282 -32.16 -8.22 -7.61
C GLU A 282 -32.54 -8.61 -6.17
N ALA A 283 -31.98 -9.71 -5.64
CA ALA A 283 -32.29 -10.22 -4.31
C ALA A 283 -31.05 -10.86 -3.65
N TYR A 284 -30.99 -10.79 -2.33
CA TYR A 284 -29.93 -11.36 -1.49
C TYR A 284 -30.53 -12.36 -0.48
N PRO A 285 -29.79 -13.42 -0.10
CA PRO A 285 -28.48 -13.80 -0.64
C PRO A 285 -28.58 -14.33 -2.07
N PHE A 286 -27.55 -14.07 -2.89
CA PHE A 286 -27.45 -14.56 -4.26
C PHE A 286 -26.28 -15.54 -4.40
N MET A 287 -26.57 -16.72 -4.95
CA MET A 287 -25.58 -17.78 -5.15
C MET A 287 -24.87 -17.60 -6.48
N VAL A 288 -23.57 -17.31 -6.45
CA VAL A 288 -22.81 -17.05 -7.66
C VAL A 288 -22.38 -18.38 -8.29
N PRO A 289 -22.75 -18.67 -9.56
CA PRO A 289 -22.26 -19.84 -10.26
C PRO A 289 -20.74 -19.77 -10.43
N LYS A 290 -20.05 -20.92 -10.43
CA LYS A 290 -18.58 -20.99 -10.34
C LYS A 290 -17.84 -20.05 -11.27
N ASP A 291 -17.46 -20.41 -12.46
CA ASP A 291 -16.54 -19.61 -13.28
C ASP A 291 -17.23 -18.39 -13.92
N LYS A 292 -17.73 -17.45 -13.11
CA LYS A 292 -18.44 -16.24 -13.51
C LYS A 292 -17.76 -14.98 -12.99
N THR A 293 -17.78 -13.96 -13.83
CA THR A 293 -17.32 -12.61 -13.49
C THR A 293 -18.48 -11.85 -12.86
N ILE A 294 -18.21 -11.27 -11.68
CA ILE A 294 -19.13 -10.42 -10.93
C ILE A 294 -18.72 -8.98 -11.18
N VAL A 295 -19.67 -8.11 -11.55
CA VAL A 295 -19.42 -6.68 -11.70
C VAL A 295 -20.30 -5.89 -10.73
N PHE A 296 -19.66 -5.12 -9.87
CA PHE A 296 -20.31 -4.14 -9.00
C PHE A 296 -20.22 -2.76 -9.67
N LYS A 297 -21.36 -2.12 -9.90
CA LYS A 297 -21.45 -0.72 -10.31
C LYS A 297 -21.83 0.09 -9.10
N THR A 298 -20.92 0.93 -8.62
CA THR A 298 -21.15 1.80 -7.46
C THR A 298 -20.43 3.12 -7.64
N GLY A 299 -21.11 4.23 -7.35
CA GLY A 299 -20.61 5.57 -7.65
C GLY A 299 -20.23 5.72 -9.13
N ASP A 300 -19.03 6.24 -9.39
CA ASP A 300 -18.51 6.46 -10.75
C ASP A 300 -17.67 5.28 -11.29
N ILE A 301 -17.66 4.14 -10.60
CA ILE A 301 -16.82 3.00 -10.96
C ILE A 301 -17.59 1.69 -11.22
N LEU A 302 -16.91 0.81 -11.92
CA LEU A 302 -17.17 -0.61 -12.07
C LEU A 302 -16.02 -1.39 -11.43
N LEU A 303 -16.34 -2.28 -10.49
CA LEU A 303 -15.41 -3.27 -9.96
C LEU A 303 -15.78 -4.64 -10.52
N GLY A 304 -14.89 -5.25 -11.29
CA GLY A 304 -14.99 -6.62 -11.76
C GLY A 304 -14.21 -7.55 -10.86
N ILE A 305 -14.84 -8.63 -10.39
CA ILE A 305 -14.20 -9.69 -9.62
C ILE A 305 -14.41 -11.02 -10.34
N ARG A 306 -13.32 -11.77 -10.50
CA ARG A 306 -13.33 -13.14 -11.01
C ARG A 306 -12.65 -14.07 -10.00
N PRO A 307 -13.42 -14.83 -9.21
CA PRO A 307 -12.85 -15.79 -8.27
C PRO A 307 -12.04 -16.89 -8.97
N PHE A 308 -10.94 -17.31 -8.35
CA PHE A 308 -10.21 -18.52 -8.72
C PHE A 308 -10.81 -19.75 -8.02
N SER A 309 -10.27 -20.93 -8.29
CA SER A 309 -10.64 -22.19 -7.67
C SER A 309 -10.49 -22.12 -6.15
N LEU A 310 -11.63 -22.25 -5.46
CA LEU A 310 -11.67 -22.33 -4.01
C LEU A 310 -11.43 -23.77 -3.53
N THR A 311 -10.73 -23.93 -2.41
CA THR A 311 -10.73 -25.21 -1.68
C THR A 311 -12.02 -25.33 -0.89
N ASN A 312 -12.85 -26.31 -1.25
CA ASN A 312 -14.10 -26.58 -0.57
C ASN A 312 -13.92 -27.62 0.55
N LEU A 313 -14.16 -27.21 1.78
CA LEU A 313 -14.10 -28.06 2.99
C LEU A 313 -15.49 -28.40 3.54
N GLY A 314 -16.56 -27.92 2.90
CA GLY A 314 -17.95 -28.07 3.33
C GLY A 314 -18.90 -28.46 2.19
N THR A 315 -20.19 -28.31 2.44
CA THR A 315 -21.26 -28.64 1.48
C THR A 315 -22.05 -27.42 1.02
N ALA A 316 -21.86 -26.27 1.69
CA ALA A 316 -22.47 -25.02 1.31
C ALA A 316 -21.91 -24.47 -0.02
N PRO A 317 -22.68 -23.66 -0.74
CA PRO A 317 -22.15 -22.95 -1.90
C PRO A 317 -20.97 -22.07 -1.51
N GLN A 318 -19.97 -22.02 -2.38
CA GLN A 318 -18.69 -21.40 -2.06
C GLN A 318 -18.65 -19.89 -2.32
N ILE A 319 -19.55 -19.35 -3.15
CA ILE A 319 -19.52 -17.94 -3.54
C ILE A 319 -20.94 -17.38 -3.37
N VAL A 320 -21.08 -16.39 -2.49
CA VAL A 320 -22.37 -15.80 -2.12
C VAL A 320 -22.24 -14.29 -2.14
N ILE A 321 -23.23 -13.60 -2.71
CA ILE A 321 -23.41 -12.16 -2.50
C ILE A 321 -24.50 -11.98 -1.45
N ASP A 322 -24.20 -11.20 -0.42
CA ASP A 322 -25.12 -10.97 0.71
C ASP A 322 -25.02 -9.53 1.24
N THR A 323 -25.89 -9.18 2.17
CA THR A 323 -25.90 -7.88 2.87
C THR A 323 -25.66 -8.07 4.36
N LYS A 324 -24.97 -7.10 4.98
CA LYS A 324 -24.77 -7.01 6.43
C LYS A 324 -25.65 -5.92 7.04
N ASP A 325 -25.87 -6.00 8.35
CA ASP A 325 -26.74 -5.09 9.10
C ASP A 325 -26.29 -3.61 9.03
N ASP A 326 -25.02 -3.36 8.73
CA ASP A 326 -24.41 -2.04 8.57
C ASP A 326 -24.58 -1.44 7.15
N ASN A 327 -25.44 -2.03 6.31
CA ASN A 327 -25.65 -1.68 4.90
C ASN A 327 -24.39 -1.89 4.02
N THR A 328 -23.58 -2.89 4.37
CA THR A 328 -22.48 -3.38 3.53
C THR A 328 -22.95 -4.53 2.64
N VAL A 329 -22.74 -4.41 1.33
CA VAL A 329 -22.80 -5.56 0.42
C VAL A 329 -21.47 -6.30 0.49
N VAL A 330 -21.55 -7.63 0.57
CA VAL A 330 -20.38 -8.52 0.63
C VAL A 330 -20.41 -9.54 -0.50
N LEU A 331 -19.27 -9.77 -1.13
CA LEU A 331 -18.99 -10.99 -1.89
C LEU A 331 -18.19 -11.92 -0.99
N GLU A 332 -18.82 -13.00 -0.54
CA GLU A 332 -18.24 -13.99 0.36
C GLU A 332 -17.77 -15.20 -0.45
N MET A 333 -16.48 -15.50 -0.36
CA MET A 333 -15.82 -16.66 -0.98
C MET A 333 -15.41 -17.63 0.11
N TYR A 334 -16.30 -18.57 0.41
CA TYR A 334 -16.14 -19.58 1.45
C TYR A 334 -15.16 -20.67 1.03
N ASN A 335 -14.26 -21.03 1.96
CA ASN A 335 -13.64 -22.35 2.00
C ASN A 335 -14.45 -23.33 2.85
N TYR A 336 -15.10 -22.82 3.91
CA TYR A 336 -15.92 -23.63 4.81
C TYR A 336 -17.15 -22.87 5.32
N LYS A 337 -18.29 -23.57 5.36
CA LYS A 337 -19.49 -23.17 6.11
C LYS A 337 -20.23 -24.45 6.51
N GLY A 338 -20.47 -24.63 7.80
CA GLY A 338 -21.10 -25.83 8.33
C GLY A 338 -21.07 -25.90 9.86
N GLU A 339 -21.27 -27.10 10.41
CA GLU A 339 -21.14 -27.34 11.84
C GLU A 339 -19.71 -27.07 12.32
N ALA A 340 -19.56 -26.54 13.53
CA ALA A 340 -18.23 -26.22 14.06
C ALA A 340 -17.36 -27.50 14.12
N LYS A 341 -16.16 -27.47 13.50
CA LYS A 341 -15.20 -28.59 13.51
C LYS A 341 -13.75 -28.13 13.40
N THR A 342 -12.81 -29.04 13.64
CA THR A 342 -11.36 -28.87 13.43
C THR A 342 -10.93 -29.36 12.04
N PHE A 343 -9.74 -28.95 11.58
CA PHE A 343 -9.18 -29.26 10.26
C PHE A 343 -7.76 -29.83 10.35
N TRP A 344 -7.65 -31.15 10.49
CA TRP A 344 -6.37 -31.84 10.67
C TRP A 344 -5.45 -31.72 9.45
N GLU A 345 -6.04 -31.61 8.25
CA GLU A 345 -5.32 -31.45 6.99
C GLU A 345 -4.64 -30.09 6.82
N LEU A 346 -4.99 -29.10 7.66
CA LEU A 346 -4.40 -27.76 7.69
C LEU A 346 -3.48 -27.54 8.89
N ALA A 347 -3.40 -28.52 9.80
CA ALA A 347 -2.63 -28.37 11.03
C ALA A 347 -1.11 -28.39 10.73
N TRP A 348 -0.46 -27.23 10.84
CA TRP A 348 0.99 -27.09 10.76
C TRP A 348 1.62 -26.74 12.13
N PRO A 349 2.65 -27.48 12.59
CA PRO A 349 3.09 -28.78 12.09
C PRO A 349 2.10 -29.90 12.45
N GLY A 350 1.90 -30.87 11.55
CA GLY A 350 0.94 -31.97 11.82
C GLY A 350 1.10 -33.16 10.87
N ALA A 351 0.82 -34.37 11.37
CA ALA A 351 0.99 -35.62 10.63
C ALA A 351 0.05 -35.79 9.43
N PHE A 352 -0.99 -34.94 9.34
CA PHE A 352 -1.96 -34.95 8.25
C PHE A 352 -1.89 -33.70 7.37
N TYR A 353 -0.91 -32.80 7.57
CA TYR A 353 -0.82 -31.53 6.84
C TYR A 353 -0.72 -31.75 5.33
N GLN A 354 -1.61 -31.11 4.55
CA GLN A 354 -1.65 -31.18 3.08
C GLN A 354 -1.45 -29.81 2.40
N GLY A 355 -1.01 -28.83 3.18
CA GLY A 355 -0.86 -27.45 2.75
C GLY A 355 -2.12 -26.62 2.89
N GLU A 356 -1.92 -25.33 2.70
CA GLU A 356 -2.90 -24.27 2.81
C GLU A 356 -4.04 -24.38 1.78
N LEU A 357 -5.08 -23.61 2.08
CA LEU A 357 -6.27 -23.48 1.27
C LEU A 357 -6.04 -22.58 0.05
N ARG A 358 -6.74 -22.89 -1.02
CA ARG A 358 -6.89 -21.98 -2.15
C ARG A 358 -8.09 -21.07 -1.90
N ASN A 359 -7.83 -19.78 -1.81
CA ASN A 359 -8.85 -18.73 -1.80
C ASN A 359 -8.26 -17.49 -2.48
N GLY A 360 -8.96 -16.92 -3.46
CA GLY A 360 -8.44 -15.75 -4.14
C GLY A 360 -9.24 -15.38 -5.38
N PHE A 361 -8.89 -14.24 -5.94
CA PHE A 361 -9.62 -13.63 -7.05
C PHE A 361 -8.71 -12.76 -7.89
N TYR A 362 -9.10 -12.60 -9.15
CA TYR A 362 -8.71 -11.50 -10.01
C TYR A 362 -9.67 -10.32 -9.80
N SER A 363 -9.16 -9.10 -9.85
CA SER A 363 -9.97 -7.88 -9.83
C SER A 363 -9.54 -6.88 -10.89
N GLU A 364 -10.49 -6.13 -11.44
CA GLU A 364 -10.25 -5.02 -12.35
C GLU A 364 -11.19 -3.85 -12.06
N VAL A 365 -10.71 -2.61 -12.12
CA VAL A 365 -11.53 -1.40 -11.91
C VAL A 365 -11.61 -0.56 -13.18
N SER A 366 -12.79 -0.03 -13.48
CA SER A 366 -13.00 0.90 -14.60
C SER A 366 -13.96 2.02 -14.21
N ASN A 367 -13.90 3.15 -14.91
CA ASN A 367 -14.93 4.18 -14.82
C ASN A 367 -16.22 3.73 -15.52
N THR A 368 -17.38 4.14 -14.99
CA THR A 368 -18.70 3.93 -15.62
C THR A 368 -18.84 4.70 -16.94
N SER A 369 -18.02 5.73 -17.15
CA SER A 369 -17.94 6.48 -18.41
C SER A 369 -17.35 5.66 -19.57
N LYS A 370 -16.60 4.58 -19.28
CA LYS A 370 -15.90 3.77 -20.29
C LYS A 370 -16.71 2.56 -20.72
N HIS A 371 -17.46 1.94 -19.80
CA HIS A 371 -18.18 0.70 -20.04
C HIS A 371 -19.49 0.66 -19.27
N THR A 372 -20.48 -0.06 -19.79
CA THR A 372 -21.59 -0.60 -18.98
C THR A 372 -21.14 -1.82 -18.18
N PRO A 373 -21.85 -2.23 -17.12
CA PRO A 373 -21.50 -3.42 -16.34
C PRO A 373 -21.39 -4.71 -17.19
N LYS A 374 -22.29 -4.88 -18.17
CA LYS A 374 -22.29 -6.03 -19.09
C LYS A 374 -21.07 -6.03 -20.01
N GLU A 375 -20.73 -4.87 -20.58
CA GLU A 375 -19.57 -4.74 -21.46
C GLU A 375 -18.28 -4.99 -20.69
N PHE A 376 -18.19 -4.49 -19.46
CA PHE A 376 -17.02 -4.70 -18.62
C PHE A 376 -16.84 -6.16 -18.21
N ALA A 377 -17.93 -6.86 -17.84
CA ALA A 377 -17.88 -8.30 -17.59
C ALA A 377 -17.37 -9.07 -18.81
N LYS A 378 -17.92 -8.77 -20.00
CA LYS A 378 -17.51 -9.39 -21.27
C LYS A 378 -16.04 -9.09 -21.60
N LEU A 379 -15.57 -7.88 -21.29
CA LEU A 379 -14.17 -7.48 -21.49
C LEU A 379 -13.22 -8.33 -20.64
N ILE A 380 -13.56 -8.55 -19.37
CA ILE A 380 -12.78 -9.42 -18.47
C ILE A 380 -12.79 -10.87 -18.98
N ASP A 381 -13.96 -11.37 -19.38
CA ASP A 381 -14.14 -12.75 -19.85
C ASP A 381 -13.44 -13.03 -21.21
N GLN A 382 -13.04 -12.01 -21.96
CA GLN A 382 -12.22 -12.17 -23.17
C GLN A 382 -10.75 -12.50 -22.87
N GLY A 383 -10.28 -12.23 -21.64
CA GLY A 383 -8.94 -12.58 -21.23
C GLY A 383 -8.75 -14.07 -20.97
N SER A 384 -7.50 -14.52 -20.96
CA SER A 384 -7.12 -15.88 -20.61
C SER A 384 -6.74 -15.96 -19.13
N PHE A 385 -7.36 -16.88 -18.39
CA PHE A 385 -7.04 -17.15 -16.99
C PHE A 385 -6.18 -18.41 -16.85
N THR A 386 -5.17 -18.33 -15.99
CA THR A 386 -4.47 -19.51 -15.46
C THR A 386 -4.90 -19.73 -14.03
N ASP A 387 -5.23 -20.97 -13.69
CA ASP A 387 -5.52 -21.40 -12.32
C ASP A 387 -5.16 -22.89 -12.21
N LYS A 388 -3.96 -23.18 -11.71
CA LYS A 388 -3.40 -24.53 -11.64
C LYS A 388 -2.75 -24.74 -10.29
N ALA A 389 -3.15 -25.80 -9.60
CA ALA A 389 -2.55 -26.21 -8.34
C ALA A 389 -2.06 -27.65 -8.42
N ASP A 390 -0.90 -27.90 -7.81
CA ASP A 390 -0.34 -29.24 -7.70
C ASP A 390 -1.26 -30.14 -6.82
N PRO A 391 -1.28 -31.46 -7.10
CA PRO A 391 -2.08 -32.41 -6.31
C PRO A 391 -1.77 -32.34 -4.81
N LYS A 392 -2.79 -32.61 -3.99
CA LYS A 392 -2.61 -32.71 -2.54
C LYS A 392 -1.82 -33.98 -2.18
N PHE A 393 -0.92 -33.85 -1.22
CA PHE A 393 -0.26 -34.97 -0.55
C PHE A 393 0.01 -34.63 0.91
N THR A 394 0.16 -35.64 1.76
CA THR A 394 0.53 -35.44 3.17
C THR A 394 2.02 -35.12 3.27
N TYR A 395 2.35 -33.99 3.87
CA TYR A 395 3.72 -33.52 3.98
C TYR A 395 4.56 -34.43 4.88
N THR A 396 5.73 -34.82 4.39
CA THR A 396 6.66 -35.75 5.06
C THR A 396 7.96 -35.08 5.52
N GLY A 397 8.05 -33.75 5.41
CA GLY A 397 9.27 -32.97 5.68
C GLY A 397 9.97 -32.46 4.41
N GLU A 398 9.55 -32.92 3.23
CA GLU A 398 10.13 -32.53 1.93
C GLU A 398 9.04 -32.31 0.88
N GLY A 399 9.39 -31.56 -0.18
CA GLY A 399 8.52 -31.24 -1.31
C GLY A 399 7.81 -29.89 -1.20
N ASN A 400 7.26 -29.44 -2.33
CA ASN A 400 6.51 -28.20 -2.47
C ASN A 400 5.15 -28.49 -3.12
N ARG A 401 4.16 -27.62 -2.94
CA ARG A 401 2.86 -27.74 -3.61
C ARG A 401 2.45 -26.38 -4.15
N PHE A 402 2.69 -26.14 -5.43
CA PHE A 402 2.48 -24.82 -6.00
C PHE A 402 1.02 -24.57 -6.41
N TRP A 403 0.59 -23.33 -6.24
CA TRP A 403 -0.62 -22.79 -6.86
C TRP A 403 -0.22 -21.60 -7.72
N LYS A 404 -0.42 -21.72 -9.04
CA LYS A 404 -0.17 -20.68 -10.02
C LYS A 404 -1.48 -20.14 -10.55
N VAL A 405 -1.69 -18.84 -10.36
CA VAL A 405 -2.79 -18.08 -10.93
C VAL A 405 -2.26 -17.01 -11.88
N GLY A 406 -3.08 -16.59 -12.84
CA GLY A 406 -2.70 -15.51 -13.75
C GLY A 406 -3.82 -15.07 -14.67
N TYR A 407 -3.59 -13.92 -15.30
CA TYR A 407 -4.51 -13.32 -16.26
C TYR A 407 -3.74 -12.65 -17.40
N GLN A 408 -4.27 -12.79 -18.62
CA GLN A 408 -3.72 -12.19 -19.82
C GLN A 408 -4.81 -11.59 -20.69
N ARG A 409 -4.67 -10.30 -21.04
CA ARG A 409 -5.53 -9.61 -22.00
C ARG A 409 -4.80 -8.38 -22.57
N ASP A 410 -4.97 -8.14 -23.87
CA ASP A 410 -4.40 -6.98 -24.59
C ASP A 410 -2.86 -6.89 -24.51
N GLY A 411 -2.18 -8.03 -24.63
CA GLY A 411 -0.71 -8.12 -24.55
C GLY A 411 -0.12 -7.94 -23.14
N ARG A 412 -0.94 -7.56 -22.14
CA ARG A 412 -0.54 -7.48 -20.73
C ARG A 412 -0.76 -8.82 -20.04
N THR A 413 0.22 -9.25 -19.24
CA THR A 413 0.16 -10.49 -18.47
C THR A 413 0.49 -10.24 -17.01
N MET A 414 -0.19 -10.91 -16.10
CA MET A 414 0.20 -11.01 -14.69
C MET A 414 0.04 -12.43 -14.17
N SER A 415 0.96 -12.89 -13.34
CA SER A 415 0.83 -14.17 -12.65
C SER A 415 1.47 -14.16 -11.28
N LEU A 416 0.87 -14.90 -10.36
CA LEU A 416 1.32 -15.11 -9.01
C LEU A 416 1.41 -16.61 -8.74
N LYS A 417 2.55 -17.08 -8.25
CA LYS A 417 2.76 -18.47 -7.83
C LYS A 417 3.17 -18.51 -6.36
N VAL A 418 2.40 -19.24 -5.56
CA VAL A 418 2.62 -19.46 -4.12
C VAL A 418 2.87 -20.93 -3.84
N ASP A 419 3.60 -21.24 -2.76
CA ASP A 419 3.73 -22.59 -2.24
C ASP A 419 2.70 -22.82 -1.13
N LEU A 420 1.78 -23.75 -1.34
CA LEU A 420 0.74 -24.09 -0.39
C LEU A 420 1.30 -24.88 0.81
N LEU A 421 2.48 -25.48 0.74
CA LEU A 421 3.08 -26.13 1.92
C LEU A 421 3.91 -25.16 2.78
N ASN A 422 4.32 -24.04 2.20
CA ASN A 422 5.06 -23.00 2.90
C ASN A 422 4.69 -21.62 2.32
N TRP A 423 3.57 -21.10 2.79
CA TRP A 423 2.96 -19.85 2.29
C TRP A 423 3.88 -18.62 2.38
N PHE A 424 4.82 -18.64 3.32
CA PHE A 424 5.71 -17.52 3.60
C PHE A 424 7.00 -17.56 2.77
N ASN A 425 7.24 -18.62 1.99
CA ASN A 425 8.26 -18.58 0.94
C ASN A 425 7.97 -17.44 -0.04
N THR A 426 9.03 -16.79 -0.53
CA THR A 426 8.93 -15.73 -1.53
C THR A 426 8.13 -16.22 -2.75
N PRO A 427 6.97 -15.64 -3.03
CA PRO A 427 6.17 -16.07 -4.16
C PRO A 427 6.73 -15.51 -5.47
N GLU A 428 6.53 -16.22 -6.58
CA GLU A 428 6.91 -15.70 -7.88
C GLU A 428 5.83 -14.75 -8.39
N ARG A 429 6.23 -13.49 -8.58
CA ARG A 429 5.39 -12.43 -9.13
C ARG A 429 5.93 -12.04 -10.50
N ILE A 430 5.10 -12.17 -11.52
CA ILE A 430 5.47 -11.90 -12.91
C ILE A 430 4.48 -10.90 -13.51
N ILE A 431 4.98 -9.82 -14.09
CA ILE A 431 4.23 -8.86 -14.90
C ILE A 431 4.91 -8.78 -16.26
N ASN A 432 4.14 -8.86 -17.35
CA ASN A 432 4.65 -8.79 -18.73
C ASN A 432 5.84 -9.73 -19.01
N ASN A 433 5.77 -10.96 -18.48
CA ASN A 433 6.81 -11.99 -18.55
C ASN A 433 8.14 -11.67 -17.85
N GLU A 434 8.17 -10.65 -16.98
CA GLU A 434 9.33 -10.30 -16.17
C GLU A 434 9.05 -10.49 -14.67
N PHE A 435 10.06 -10.96 -13.93
CA PHE A 435 9.98 -11.01 -12.48
C PHE A 435 9.87 -9.60 -11.91
N TYR A 436 8.90 -9.39 -11.03
CA TYR A 436 8.64 -8.08 -10.46
C TYR A 436 9.81 -7.60 -9.58
N GLN A 437 10.43 -6.49 -9.98
CA GLN A 437 11.57 -5.90 -9.31
C GLN A 437 11.08 -4.89 -8.27
N MET A 438 10.87 -5.31 -7.02
CA MET A 438 10.41 -4.46 -5.90
C MET A 438 11.20 -3.13 -5.82
N PRO A 439 10.70 -2.00 -6.35
CA PRO A 439 11.46 -0.75 -6.40
C PRO A 439 11.42 -0.07 -5.04
N MET A 440 12.41 0.78 -4.70
CA MET A 440 12.34 1.51 -3.44
C MET A 440 11.20 2.52 -3.43
N LEU A 441 11.11 3.29 -4.52
CA LEU A 441 9.95 4.08 -4.92
C LEU A 441 10.00 4.21 -6.44
N GLU A 442 8.87 4.01 -7.09
CA GLU A 442 8.70 4.26 -8.52
C GLU A 442 7.31 4.87 -8.77
N SER A 443 7.30 5.98 -9.49
CA SER A 443 6.11 6.60 -10.08
C SER A 443 6.52 7.46 -11.29
N ASN A 444 5.54 8.01 -12.01
CA ASN A 444 5.82 8.93 -13.12
C ASN A 444 6.47 10.27 -12.67
N ARG A 445 6.52 10.53 -11.36
CA ARG A 445 6.89 11.84 -10.79
C ARG A 445 7.91 11.74 -9.68
N ALA A 446 8.19 10.55 -9.16
CA ALA A 446 9.25 10.33 -8.19
C ALA A 446 9.89 8.95 -8.34
N ILE A 447 11.18 8.88 -8.02
CA ILE A 447 11.95 7.63 -8.01
C ILE A 447 12.92 7.62 -6.83
N GLN A 448 13.14 6.45 -6.23
CA GLN A 448 14.21 6.23 -5.25
C GLN A 448 14.99 4.97 -5.59
N SER A 449 16.31 5.01 -5.38
CA SER A 449 17.15 3.81 -5.40
C SER A 449 18.42 4.04 -4.58
N ASN A 450 19.29 3.03 -4.53
CA ASN A 450 20.64 3.10 -3.96
C ASN A 450 21.75 2.90 -5.01
N SER A 451 21.40 2.99 -6.30
CA SER A 451 22.33 2.70 -7.41
C SER A 451 23.45 3.74 -7.57
N GLY A 452 23.26 4.94 -7.01
CA GLY A 452 24.07 6.13 -7.27
C GLY A 452 23.68 6.88 -8.54
N HIS A 453 22.69 6.40 -9.31
CA HIS A 453 22.17 7.08 -10.50
C HIS A 453 20.65 6.93 -10.62
N LEU A 454 19.93 8.05 -10.72
CA LEU A 454 18.49 8.10 -10.97
C LEU A 454 18.23 8.90 -12.24
N SER A 455 17.25 8.46 -13.03
CA SER A 455 16.75 9.18 -14.20
C SER A 455 15.23 9.21 -14.16
N LEU A 456 14.65 10.39 -14.31
CA LEU A 456 13.20 10.59 -14.36
C LEU A 456 12.88 11.86 -15.16
N ASN A 457 12.03 11.77 -16.18
CA ASN A 457 11.53 12.91 -16.96
C ASN A 457 12.65 13.88 -17.43
N ASP A 458 13.71 13.35 -18.06
CA ASP A 458 14.90 14.09 -18.53
C ASP A 458 15.71 14.78 -17.41
N VAL A 459 15.51 14.38 -16.15
CA VAL A 459 16.31 14.80 -15.00
C VAL A 459 17.15 13.63 -14.53
N GLU A 460 18.46 13.85 -14.40
CA GLU A 460 19.39 12.85 -13.90
C GLU A 460 20.02 13.28 -12.59
N LEU A 461 20.02 12.39 -11.61
CA LEU A 461 20.79 12.54 -10.38
C LEU A 461 21.91 11.51 -10.37
N SER A 462 23.15 11.96 -10.20
CA SER A 462 24.31 11.10 -9.92
C SER A 462 24.89 11.43 -8.55
N CYS A 463 25.05 10.43 -7.70
CA CYS A 463 25.55 10.57 -6.32
C CYS A 463 26.28 9.29 -5.86
N GLY A 464 26.64 9.20 -4.57
CA GLY A 464 27.19 7.96 -4.02
C GLY A 464 26.17 6.81 -4.03
N LYS A 465 26.65 5.56 -3.91
CA LYS A 465 25.82 4.34 -3.93
C LYS A 465 25.08 4.10 -2.60
N ASN A 466 24.26 5.06 -2.20
CA ASN A 466 23.39 5.02 -1.03
C ASN A 466 22.01 5.57 -1.41
N SER A 467 21.07 5.54 -0.45
CA SER A 467 19.69 5.98 -0.66
C SER A 467 19.62 7.39 -1.23
N ALA A 468 19.00 7.52 -2.40
CA ALA A 468 18.75 8.78 -3.06
C ALA A 468 17.34 8.75 -3.66
N TRP A 469 16.64 9.88 -3.60
CA TRP A 469 15.34 10.04 -4.23
C TRP A 469 15.26 11.34 -5.02
N LEU A 470 14.43 11.32 -6.05
CA LEU A 470 14.21 12.39 -7.00
C LEU A 470 12.70 12.57 -7.19
N TYR A 471 12.22 13.81 -7.10
CA TYR A 471 10.88 14.23 -7.50
C TYR A 471 11.00 15.25 -8.63
N VAL A 472 10.16 15.11 -9.64
CA VAL A 472 10.03 16.02 -10.78
C VAL A 472 8.55 16.37 -10.95
N SER A 473 8.21 17.65 -10.83
CA SER A 473 6.84 18.11 -11.08
C SER A 473 6.45 17.90 -12.54
N PRO A 474 5.15 17.73 -12.86
CA PRO A 474 4.68 17.52 -14.23
C PRO A 474 5.12 18.62 -15.21
N ASP A 475 5.20 19.87 -14.74
CA ASP A 475 5.67 21.02 -15.54
C ASP A 475 7.21 21.17 -15.58
N GLN A 476 7.94 20.26 -14.92
CA GLN A 476 9.39 20.23 -14.74
C GLN A 476 10.01 21.50 -14.14
N LYS A 477 9.19 22.39 -13.57
CA LYS A 477 9.66 23.64 -12.94
C LYS A 477 10.17 23.43 -11.52
N THR A 478 9.72 22.35 -10.88
CA THR A 478 10.11 21.95 -9.53
C THR A 478 10.79 20.59 -9.58
N VAL A 479 12.06 20.56 -9.21
CA VAL A 479 12.83 19.33 -9.06
C VAL A 479 13.41 19.30 -7.66
N VAL A 480 13.20 18.18 -6.96
CA VAL A 480 13.76 17.97 -5.63
C VAL A 480 14.52 16.67 -5.61
N ALA A 481 15.78 16.73 -5.23
CA ALA A 481 16.65 15.58 -5.14
C ALA A 481 17.25 15.52 -3.75
N ALA A 482 17.30 14.33 -3.16
CA ALA A 482 17.95 14.13 -1.88
C ALA A 482 18.87 12.91 -1.90
N TYR A 483 19.86 12.96 -1.03
CA TYR A 483 20.85 11.93 -0.85
C TYR A 483 21.05 11.69 0.65
N HIS A 484 21.13 10.42 1.04
CA HIS A 484 21.47 9.97 2.38
C HIS A 484 22.58 8.92 2.29
N GLY A 485 23.82 9.37 2.51
CA GLY A 485 25.01 8.53 2.64
C GLY A 485 25.64 8.65 4.03
N PRO A 486 26.22 7.55 4.56
CA PRO A 486 26.98 7.61 5.80
C PRO A 486 28.30 8.38 5.62
N GLU A 487 28.85 8.39 4.40
CA GLU A 487 30.09 9.05 4.04
C GLU A 487 29.87 10.10 2.94
N PRO A 488 30.67 11.18 2.92
CA PRO A 488 30.57 12.20 1.87
C PRO A 488 30.82 11.67 0.46
N ALA A 489 29.94 12.02 -0.48
CA ALA A 489 30.05 11.68 -1.89
C ALA A 489 29.72 12.88 -2.79
N PRO A 490 30.24 12.94 -4.03
CA PRO A 490 29.83 13.94 -5.02
C PRO A 490 28.33 13.84 -5.31
N PHE A 491 27.72 14.98 -5.65
CA PHE A 491 26.32 15.05 -6.03
C PHE A 491 26.17 15.94 -7.27
N LYS A 492 25.49 15.41 -8.28
CA LYS A 492 25.27 16.07 -9.55
C LYS A 492 23.82 15.88 -9.98
N LEU A 493 23.08 16.98 -10.08
CA LEU A 493 21.73 17.02 -10.61
C LEU A 493 21.75 17.72 -11.99
N ASN A 494 21.45 16.98 -13.05
CA ASN A 494 21.31 17.48 -14.41
C ASN A 494 19.83 17.68 -14.72
N LEU A 495 19.49 18.84 -15.25
CA LEU A 495 18.19 19.18 -15.79
C LEU A 495 18.37 19.62 -17.24
N LYS A 496 17.31 19.56 -18.06
CA LYS A 496 17.34 20.01 -19.46
C LYS A 496 18.00 21.38 -19.67
N ASN A 497 17.74 22.33 -18.77
CA ASN A 497 18.24 23.71 -18.86
C ASN A 497 19.10 24.12 -17.66
N GLY A 498 19.60 23.17 -16.87
CA GLY A 498 20.27 23.50 -15.62
C GLY A 498 21.14 22.38 -15.06
N GLU A 499 22.07 22.75 -14.19
CA GLU A 499 22.92 21.78 -13.50
C GLU A 499 23.19 22.29 -12.08
N VAL A 500 23.16 21.38 -11.11
CA VAL A 500 23.65 21.61 -9.75
C VAL A 500 24.75 20.60 -9.46
N PHE A 501 25.94 21.08 -9.11
CA PHE A 501 27.07 20.26 -8.72
C PHE A 501 27.54 20.63 -7.31
N ILE A 502 27.67 19.62 -6.45
CA ILE A 502 28.23 19.72 -5.11
C ILE A 502 29.41 18.76 -5.05
N LYS A 503 30.58 19.28 -4.66
CA LYS A 503 31.85 18.53 -4.66
C LYS A 503 31.74 17.28 -3.80
N SER A 504 31.17 17.41 -2.60
CA SER A 504 30.94 16.31 -1.68
C SER A 504 29.87 16.71 -0.66
N LEU A 505 28.98 15.79 -0.28
CA LEU A 505 28.14 15.86 0.91
C LEU A 505 27.84 14.45 1.44
N ALA A 506 27.67 14.30 2.76
CA ALA A 506 27.22 13.02 3.32
C ALA A 506 25.71 12.87 3.13
N SER A 507 24.94 13.92 3.40
CA SER A 507 23.48 13.86 3.39
C SER A 507 22.89 15.22 3.09
N GLY A 508 21.81 15.30 2.32
CA GLY A 508 21.24 16.61 1.98
C GLY A 508 20.11 16.58 0.97
N ILE A 509 19.50 17.76 0.78
CA ILE A 509 18.38 18.01 -0.13
C ILE A 509 18.73 19.20 -1.02
N VAL A 510 18.49 19.03 -2.31
CA VAL A 510 18.59 20.08 -3.34
C VAL A 510 17.20 20.32 -3.91
N THR A 511 16.75 21.57 -3.85
CA THR A 511 15.47 22.00 -4.42
C THR A 511 15.75 23.01 -5.52
N TRP A 512 15.23 22.73 -6.72
CA TRP A 512 15.22 23.61 -7.87
C TRP A 512 13.77 24.02 -8.15
N GLU A 513 13.44 25.29 -7.96
CA GLU A 513 12.09 25.83 -8.19
C GLU A 513 12.17 27.04 -9.12
N ASN A 514 11.71 26.91 -10.36
CA ASN A 514 11.70 28.00 -11.34
C ASN A 514 13.08 28.69 -11.49
N GLY A 515 14.14 27.88 -11.59
CA GLY A 515 15.52 28.37 -11.70
C GLY A 515 16.12 28.89 -10.40
N LYS A 516 15.41 28.84 -9.27
CA LYS A 516 15.94 29.15 -7.94
C LYS A 516 16.41 27.87 -7.27
N VAL A 517 17.66 27.84 -6.83
CA VAL A 517 18.26 26.64 -6.22
C VAL A 517 18.49 26.86 -4.72
N THR A 518 18.02 25.92 -3.92
CA THR A 518 18.32 25.83 -2.48
C THR A 518 19.03 24.51 -2.20
N VAL A 519 20.09 24.56 -1.40
CA VAL A 519 20.84 23.38 -0.97
C VAL A 519 20.88 23.34 0.56
N ASP A 520 20.56 22.19 1.14
CA ASP A 520 20.75 21.93 2.57
C ASP A 520 21.54 20.65 2.70
N GLY A 521 22.77 20.73 3.23
CA GLY A 521 23.72 19.62 3.23
C GLY A 521 24.52 19.52 4.53
N TYR A 522 24.68 18.29 4.99
CA TYR A 522 25.53 17.89 6.11
C TYR A 522 26.87 17.35 5.60
N LYS A 523 27.98 17.78 6.23
CA LYS A 523 29.36 17.52 5.79
C LYS A 523 29.59 17.90 4.33
N MET A 524 29.03 19.03 3.90
CA MET A 524 29.11 19.48 2.52
C MET A 524 30.40 20.27 2.22
N GLU A 525 31.21 19.85 1.26
CA GLU A 525 32.43 20.58 0.91
C GLU A 525 32.22 21.62 -0.20
N GLY A 526 32.57 22.87 0.10
CA GLY A 526 32.61 23.96 -0.85
C GLY A 526 31.24 24.51 -1.24
N LYS A 527 31.24 25.59 -2.02
CA LYS A 527 30.02 26.24 -2.49
C LYS A 527 29.40 25.44 -3.64
N PRO A 528 28.07 25.16 -3.61
CA PRO A 528 27.38 24.54 -4.74
C PRO A 528 27.56 25.35 -6.03
N LYS A 529 27.88 24.66 -7.12
CA LYS A 529 27.96 25.25 -8.47
C LYS A 529 26.62 25.05 -9.17
N VAL A 530 26.06 26.14 -9.68
CA VAL A 530 24.76 26.13 -10.37
C VAL A 530 24.92 26.75 -11.74
N ARG A 531 24.46 26.04 -12.78
CA ARG A 531 24.37 26.52 -14.17
C ARG A 531 22.90 26.55 -14.58
N GLY A 532 22.49 27.55 -15.36
CA GLY A 532 21.10 27.68 -15.83
C GLY A 532 20.07 28.09 -14.77
N GLY A 533 20.54 28.39 -13.55
CA GLY A 533 19.73 28.82 -12.41
C GLY A 533 20.52 29.73 -11.47
N LYS A 534 19.91 30.14 -10.36
CA LYS A 534 20.47 31.02 -9.35
C LYS A 534 20.42 30.36 -7.97
N LEU A 535 21.60 30.12 -7.39
CA LEU A 535 21.72 29.69 -5.99
C LEU A 535 21.15 30.78 -5.07
N LYS A 536 20.06 30.46 -4.37
CA LYS A 536 19.35 31.37 -3.45
C LYS A 536 19.84 31.22 -2.02
N LYS A 537 19.99 29.98 -1.56
CA LYS A 537 20.38 29.66 -0.19
C LYS A 537 21.17 28.37 -0.19
N TRP A 538 22.20 28.31 0.66
CA TRP A 538 22.84 27.06 1.00
C TRP A 538 23.14 27.05 2.50
N ILE A 539 22.92 25.91 3.16
CA ILE A 539 23.27 25.68 4.56
C ILE A 539 24.40 24.65 4.58
N HIS A 540 25.40 24.92 5.40
CA HIS A 540 26.49 24.01 5.70
C HIS A 540 26.38 23.64 7.18
N GLY A 541 26.22 22.36 7.46
CA GLY A 541 26.33 21.78 8.80
C GLY A 541 27.24 20.57 8.79
#